data_AF-A0A563EHP0-F1
#
_entry.id   AF-A0A563EHP0-F1
#
_cell.length_a   1.000
_cell.length_b   1.000
_cell.length_c   1.000
_cell.angle_alpha   90.00
_cell.angle_beta   90.00
_cell.angle_gamma   90.00
#
_symmetry.space_group_name_H-M   'P 1'
#
loop_
_entity.id
_entity.type
_entity.pdbx_description
1 polymer ?
#
loop_
_entity_poly.entity_id
_entity_poly.type
_entity_poly.pdbx_seq_one_letter_code
_entity_poly.pdbx_strand_id
1 'polypeptide(L)'
;MDGIGTPHHRRIAAELCVGFAPHDKAALARMSGDDLTAQCEARAALFRYVYALLEQAKADGLESANNPRLSAVAGMWDLINELLVNAENAKLLANENAGSGDSESAG
;
A
#
# COMPACT_ATOMS: atom_id res chain seq x y z
N MET A 1 27.24 12.85 15.27
CA MET A 1 27.43 12.51 13.84
C MET A 1 26.18 11.74 13.46
N ASP A 2 25.17 12.46 13.00
CA ASP A 2 23.84 11.90 12.79
C ASP A 2 23.80 11.39 11.34
N GLY A 3 24.18 10.12 11.20
CA GLY A 3 24.25 9.44 9.92
C GLY A 3 22.87 9.41 9.26
N ILE A 4 22.78 10.05 8.10
CA ILE A 4 21.77 9.91 7.03
C ILE A 4 20.49 9.21 7.51
N GLY A 5 19.77 9.89 8.40
CA GLY A 5 18.53 9.38 8.95
C GLY A 5 17.48 9.38 7.86
N THR A 6 16.71 8.30 7.76
CA THR A 6 15.51 8.23 6.93
C THR A 6 14.73 9.54 7.07
N PRO A 7 14.43 10.26 5.96
CA PRO A 7 13.82 11.57 6.02
C PRO A 7 12.57 11.56 6.92
N HIS A 8 12.45 12.56 7.80
CA HIS A 8 11.44 12.63 8.88
C HIS A 8 10.02 12.19 8.46
N HIS A 9 9.59 12.53 7.24
CA HIS A 9 8.27 12.17 6.73
C HIS A 9 8.09 10.68 6.40
N ARG A 10 9.16 9.96 6.00
CA ARG A 10 9.08 8.51 5.80
C ARG A 10 8.93 7.76 7.13
N ARG A 11 9.54 8.26 8.20
CA ARG A 11 9.32 7.72 9.56
C ARG A 11 7.87 7.91 9.99
N ILE A 12 7.31 9.10 9.79
CA ILE A 12 5.90 9.38 10.08
C ILE A 12 4.99 8.49 9.22
N ALA A 13 5.29 8.30 7.94
CA ALA A 13 4.53 7.42 7.07
C ALA A 13 4.50 5.98 7.61
N ALA A 14 5.63 5.45 8.09
CA ALA A 14 5.66 4.12 8.70
C ALA A 14 4.78 4.02 9.96
N GLU A 15 4.78 5.06 10.82
CA GLU A 15 3.90 5.12 11.99
C GLU A 15 2.41 5.17 11.58
N LEU A 16 2.09 5.93 10.52
CA LEU A 16 0.75 5.98 9.94
C LEU A 16 0.33 4.64 9.33
N CYS A 17 1.22 3.92 8.65
CA CYS A 17 0.96 2.57 8.14
C CYS A 17 0.52 1.64 9.28
N VAL A 18 1.27 1.64 10.39
CA VAL A 18 0.94 0.83 11.57
C VAL A 18 -0.41 1.24 12.17
N GLY A 19 -0.67 2.54 12.28
CA GLY A 19 -1.92 3.06 12.83
C GLY A 19 -3.16 2.78 11.97
N PHE A 20 -3.04 2.86 10.65
CA PHE A 20 -4.16 2.68 9.72
C PHE A 20 -4.42 1.23 9.31
N ALA A 21 -3.40 0.36 9.36
CA ALA A 21 -3.52 -1.03 8.91
C ALA A 21 -4.70 -1.80 9.55
N PRO A 22 -4.97 -1.70 10.88
CA PRO A 22 -6.11 -2.39 11.47
C PRO A 22 -7.45 -1.94 10.88
N HIS A 23 -7.61 -0.64 10.64
CA HIS A 23 -8.84 -0.08 10.08
C HIS A 23 -9.02 -0.50 8.60
N ASP A 24 -7.97 -0.40 7.78
CA ASP A 24 -8.03 -0.80 6.36
C ASP A 24 -8.33 -2.30 6.22
N LYS A 25 -7.64 -3.15 6.99
CA LYS A 25 -7.90 -4.60 7.00
C LYS A 25 -9.34 -4.93 7.40
N ALA A 26 -9.86 -4.26 8.43
CA ALA A 26 -11.25 -4.46 8.85
C ALA A 26 -12.26 -4.02 7.79
N ALA A 27 -11.97 -2.95 7.04
CA ALA A 27 -12.81 -2.51 5.93
C ALA A 27 -12.80 -3.50 4.76
N LEU A 28 -11.61 -3.96 4.36
CA LEU A 28 -11.42 -4.95 3.29
C LEU A 28 -12.08 -6.29 3.61
N ALA A 29 -12.01 -6.75 4.85
CA ALA A 29 -12.60 -8.04 5.27
C ALA A 29 -14.13 -8.11 5.10
N ARG A 30 -14.82 -6.97 4.91
CA ARG A 30 -16.27 -6.90 4.70
C ARG A 30 -16.66 -6.79 3.23
N MET A 31 -15.69 -6.71 2.32
CA MET A 31 -15.92 -6.49 0.89
C MET A 31 -16.18 -7.78 0.14
N SER A 32 -16.93 -7.68 -0.96
CA SER A 32 -17.10 -8.77 -1.92
C SER A 32 -15.80 -9.01 -2.72
N GLY A 33 -15.71 -10.13 -3.44
CA GLY A 33 -14.57 -10.42 -4.30
C GLY A 33 -14.36 -9.39 -5.44
N ASP A 34 -15.47 -8.89 -5.99
CA ASP A 34 -15.43 -7.84 -7.03
C ASP A 34 -14.94 -6.51 -6.45
N ASP A 35 -15.45 -6.12 -5.27
CA ASP A 35 -15.00 -4.92 -4.56
C ASP A 35 -13.52 -5.01 -4.17
N LEU A 36 -13.06 -6.17 -3.71
CA LEU A 36 -11.64 -6.40 -3.41
C LEU A 36 -10.78 -6.26 -4.66
N THR A 37 -11.24 -6.76 -5.81
CA THR A 37 -10.54 -6.59 -7.08
C THR A 37 -10.46 -5.12 -7.48
N ALA A 38 -11.57 -4.39 -7.39
CA ALA A 38 -11.59 -2.95 -7.66
C ALA A 38 -10.65 -2.16 -6.71
N GLN A 39 -10.58 -2.54 -5.44
CA GLN A 39 -9.64 -1.94 -4.48
C GLN A 39 -8.18 -2.21 -4.86
N CYS A 40 -7.82 -3.44 -5.24
CA CYS A 40 -6.46 -3.75 -5.71
C CYS A 40 -6.09 -2.90 -6.92
N GLU A 41 -6.97 -2.82 -7.92
CA GLU A 41 -6.72 -2.05 -9.14
C GLU A 41 -6.56 -0.55 -8.87
N ALA A 42 -7.45 0.03 -8.07
CA ALA A 42 -7.40 1.45 -7.70
C ALA A 42 -6.12 1.79 -6.92
N ARG A 43 -5.74 0.96 -5.93
CA ARG A 43 -4.54 1.16 -5.12
C ARG A 43 -3.27 0.97 -5.94
N ALA A 44 -3.25 -0.01 -6.85
CA ALA A 44 -2.12 -0.23 -7.76
C ALA A 44 -1.96 0.91 -8.77
N ALA A 45 -3.06 1.47 -9.28
CA ALA A 45 -3.03 2.63 -10.16
C ALA A 45 -2.45 3.86 -9.43
N LEU A 46 -2.90 4.12 -8.20
CA LEU A 46 -2.39 5.20 -7.37
C LEU A 46 -0.90 5.02 -7.03
N PHE A 47 -0.49 3.80 -6.66
CA PHE A 47 0.91 3.46 -6.39
C PHE A 47 1.81 3.80 -7.58
N ARG A 48 1.44 3.34 -8.77
CA ARG A 48 2.20 3.59 -10.01
C ARG A 48 2.25 5.07 -10.35
N TYR A 49 1.15 5.80 -10.17
CA TYR A 49 1.10 7.23 -10.43
C TYR A 49 2.06 8.02 -9.53
N VAL A 50 2.02 7.77 -8.22
CA VAL A 50 2.92 8.44 -7.27
C VAL A 50 4.38 8.04 -7.50
N TYR A 51 4.64 6.77 -7.83
CA TYR A 51 5.98 6.31 -8.22
C TYR A 51 6.52 7.06 -9.44
N ALA A 52 5.70 7.25 -10.48
CA ALA A 52 6.09 8.00 -11.67
C ALA A 52 6.46 9.46 -11.36
N LEU A 53 5.75 10.12 -10.43
CA LEU A 53 6.10 11.47 -9.97
C LEU A 53 7.48 11.51 -9.29
N LEU A 54 7.81 10.50 -8.48
CA LEU A 54 9.11 10.39 -7.82
C LEU A 54 10.24 10.15 -8.82
N GLU A 55 10.03 9.26 -9.79
CA GLU A 55 11.03 9.00 -10.84
C GLU A 55 11.24 10.23 -11.74
N GLN A 56 10.18 10.96 -12.08
CA GLN A 56 10.32 12.21 -12.83
C GLN A 56 11.11 13.26 -12.03
N ALA A 57 10.81 13.44 -10.74
CA ALA A 57 11.55 14.37 -9.90
C ALA A 57 13.05 14.01 -9.80
N LYS A 58 13.36 12.72 -9.71
CA LYS A 58 14.74 12.22 -9.74
C LYS A 58 15.41 12.49 -11.09
N ALA A 59 14.71 12.30 -12.20
CA ALA A 59 15.21 12.62 -13.54
C ALA A 59 15.51 14.13 -13.69
N ASP A 60 14.74 14.98 -13.00
CA ASP A 60 14.96 16.44 -12.95
C ASP A 60 16.07 16.85 -11.96
N GLY A 61 16.78 15.89 -11.36
CA GLY A 61 17.89 16.14 -10.43
C GLY A 61 17.46 16.48 -9.00
N LEU A 62 16.19 16.25 -8.64
CA LEU A 62 15.70 16.49 -7.29
C LEU A 62 15.87 15.25 -6.42
N GLU A 63 16.60 15.38 -5.30
CA GLU A 63 16.78 14.29 -4.34
C GLU A 63 15.81 14.38 -3.16
N SER A 64 15.14 13.27 -2.83
CA SER A 64 14.16 13.23 -1.73
C SER A 64 14.75 13.46 -0.35
N ALA A 65 16.03 13.13 -0.15
CA ALA A 65 16.70 13.27 1.15
C ALA A 65 16.87 14.73 1.57
N ASN A 66 16.99 15.63 0.59
CA ASN A 66 17.29 17.05 0.81
C ASN A 66 16.07 17.96 0.51
N ASN A 67 14.95 17.39 0.08
CA ASN A 67 13.74 18.12 -0.27
C ASN A 67 12.54 17.60 0.54
N PRO A 68 12.02 18.38 1.52
CA PRO A 68 10.94 17.92 2.40
C PRO A 68 9.65 17.60 1.66
N ARG A 69 9.36 18.28 0.53
CA ARG A 69 8.18 17.98 -0.30
C ARG A 69 8.32 16.61 -0.96
N LEU A 70 9.50 16.30 -1.52
CA LEU A 70 9.75 14.97 -2.10
C LEU A 70 9.83 13.88 -1.04
N SER A 71 10.36 14.19 0.15
CA SER A 71 10.31 13.27 1.29
C SER A 71 8.86 12.94 1.70
N ALA A 72 7.94 13.91 1.65
CA ALA A 72 6.53 13.67 1.94
C ALA A 72 5.85 12.82 0.85
N VAL A 73 6.14 13.07 -0.42
CA VAL A 73 5.65 12.23 -1.54
C VAL A 73 6.18 10.80 -1.42
N ALA A 74 7.45 10.63 -1.05
CA ALA A 74 8.01 9.31 -0.81
C ALA A 74 7.35 8.58 0.37
N GLY A 75 7.05 9.29 1.47
CA GLY A 75 6.26 8.72 2.56
C GLY A 75 4.84 8.35 2.15
N MET A 76 4.19 9.16 1.29
CA MET A 76 2.89 8.83 0.73
C MET A 76 2.94 7.56 -0.13
N TRP A 77 3.99 7.39 -0.93
CA TRP A 77 4.22 6.18 -1.72
C TRP A 77 4.39 4.94 -0.83
N ASP A 78 5.19 5.04 0.25
CA ASP A 78 5.34 3.97 1.25
C ASP A 78 3.98 3.60 1.88
N LEU A 79 3.13 4.59 2.20
CA LEU A 79 1.78 4.36 2.72
C LEU A 79 0.86 3.68 1.70
N ILE A 80 0.86 4.13 0.45
CA ILE A 80 0.04 3.53 -0.60
C ILE A 80 0.44 2.07 -0.84
N ASN A 81 1.75 1.76 -0.76
CA ASN A 81 2.24 0.40 -0.87
C ASN A 81 1.64 -0.52 0.19
N GLU A 82 1.62 -0.08 1.45
CA GLU A 82 1.02 -0.86 2.54
C GLU A 82 -0.50 -1.10 2.30
N LEU A 83 -1.22 -0.08 1.84
CA LEU A 83 -2.64 -0.20 1.51
C LEU A 83 -2.88 -1.16 0.35
N LEU A 84 -2.00 -1.18 -0.65
CA LEU A 84 -2.06 -2.13 -1.76
C LEU A 84 -1.83 -3.56 -1.25
N VAL A 85 -0.78 -3.78 -0.47
CA VAL A 85 -0.46 -5.10 0.12
C VAL A 85 -1.63 -5.62 0.97
N ASN A 86 -2.29 -4.77 1.75
CA ASN A 86 -3.48 -5.17 2.50
C ASN A 86 -4.62 -5.65 1.59
N ALA A 87 -4.87 -4.96 0.47
CA ALA A 87 -5.91 -5.35 -0.48
C ALA A 87 -5.58 -6.68 -1.18
N GLU A 88 -4.33 -6.85 -1.60
CA GLU A 88 -3.84 -8.10 -2.21
C GLU A 88 -3.99 -9.28 -1.24
N ASN A 89 -3.61 -9.11 0.03
CA ASN A 89 -3.78 -10.12 1.06
C ASN A 89 -5.25 -10.45 1.32
N ALA A 90 -6.13 -9.43 1.38
CA ALA A 90 -7.56 -9.64 1.58
C ALA A 90 -8.19 -10.43 0.41
N LYS A 91 -7.78 -10.12 -0.83
CA LYS A 91 -8.21 -10.85 -2.02
C LYS A 91 -7.70 -12.31 -2.02
N LEU A 92 -6.45 -12.54 -1.62
CA LEU A 92 -5.90 -13.90 -1.50
C LEU A 92 -6.71 -14.73 -0.49
N LEU A 93 -6.95 -14.19 0.71
CA LEU A 93 -7.72 -14.87 1.75
C LEU A 93 -9.17 -15.16 1.31
N ALA A 94 -9.81 -14.23 0.59
CA ALA A 94 -11.15 -14.45 0.05
C ALA A 94 -11.18 -15.61 -0.96
N ASN A 95 -10.16 -15.72 -1.81
CA ASN A 95 -10.04 -16.80 -2.80
C ASN A 95 -9.76 -18.16 -2.14
N GLU A 96 -8.92 -18.21 -1.11
CA GLU A 96 -8.64 -19.43 -0.33
C GLU A 96 -9.89 -19.96 0.37
N ASN A 97 -10.70 -19.05 0.95
CA ASN A 97 -11.96 -19.41 1.58
C ASN A 97 -13.01 -19.90 0.57
N ALA A 98 -13.03 -19.34 -0.65
CA ALA A 98 -13.92 -19.79 -1.71
C ALA A 98 -13.55 -21.19 -2.22
N GLY A 99 -12.25 -21.51 -2.34
CA GLY A 99 -11.78 -22.82 -2.79
C GLY A 99 -11.89 -23.94 -1.76
N SER A 100 -12.08 -23.61 -0.47
CA SER A 100 -12.19 -24.59 0.62
C SER A 100 -13.63 -25.12 0.81
N GLY A 101 -14.64 -24.50 0.20
CA GLY A 101 -16.05 -24.85 0.36
C GLY A 101 -16.57 -25.97 -0.56
N ASP A 102 -15.84 -26.33 -1.61
CA ASP A 102 -16.31 -27.29 -2.63
C ASP A 102 -15.96 -28.76 -2.33
N SER A 103 -15.35 -29.07 -1.17
CA SER A 103 -14.84 -30.42 -0.87
C SER A 103 -15.74 -31.29 0.02
N GLU A 104 -16.86 -30.79 0.58
CA GLU A 104 -17.73 -31.55 1.49
C GLU A 104 -19.06 -32.04 0.87
N SER A 105 -19.03 -32.49 -0.39
CA SER A 105 -20.20 -33.10 -1.04
C SER A 105 -19.83 -34.28 -1.95
N ALA A 106 -19.05 -35.23 -1.45
CA ALA A 106 -18.99 -36.57 -2.05
C ALA A 106 -18.56 -37.63 -1.03
N GLY A 107 -19.50 -38.49 -0.63
CA GLY A 107 -19.24 -39.82 -0.10
C GLY A 107 -19.66 -40.05 1.34
#